data_AF-A0A656GIS1-F1
#
_entry.id   AF-A0A656GIS1-F1
#
_cell.length_a   1.000
_cell.length_b   1.000
_cell.length_c   1.000
_cell.angle_alpha   90.00
_cell.angle_beta   90.00
_cell.angle_gamma   90.00
#
_symmetry.space_group_name_H-M   'P 1'
#
loop_
_entity.id
_entity.type
_entity.pdbx_description
1 polymer ?
#
loop_
_entity_poly.entity_id
_entity_poly.type
_entity_poly.pdbx_seq_one_letter_code
_entity_poly.pdbx_strand_id
1 'polypeptide(L)'
;EDFEDSPEVVQSGLYKHVYTAEYGQFGGNPVGAIIANYFFSPSAPDVKTMQYVSSVACMAHAPFIAAAGANFFGLEQFTGLPDLKDLSDHFEGPQFAKWQSFRQQEDARYLALTVPRFLLRSPYEPEENPVKTFAYKENVANSHEHYLWGNTAYAFATKLTDSFAKFRWCPNIIGPLSGGAVEDLPLHRFHSMGEIETKIPTEVLVSDRREYELAEEGFIALTMRKGSDNAAFFSASSVQKPKFFGNHSEGKIAELNYRLGTQLPYMMNRPGFRRHL
;
A
#
# COMPACT_ATOMS: atom_id res chain seq x y z
N GLU A 1 -20.26 -1.92 -10.26
CA GLU A 1 -21.71 -1.77 -10.04
C GLU A 1 -22.04 -0.33 -9.65
N ASP A 2 -21.89 0.13 -8.40
CA ASP A 2 -22.27 1.51 -8.00
C ASP A 2 -21.70 2.63 -8.90
N PHE A 3 -20.41 2.56 -9.27
CA PHE A 3 -19.79 3.53 -10.18
C PHE A 3 -20.22 3.41 -11.65
N GLU A 4 -20.74 2.26 -12.06
CA GLU A 4 -21.22 2.02 -13.43
C GLU A 4 -22.71 2.35 -13.57
N ASP A 5 -23.47 2.18 -12.49
CA ASP A 5 -24.89 2.53 -12.42
C ASP A 5 -25.09 4.05 -12.25
N SER A 6 -24.10 4.73 -11.65
CA SER A 6 -24.12 6.18 -11.49
C SER A 6 -23.70 6.88 -12.80
N PRO A 7 -24.44 7.89 -13.28
CA PRO A 7 -24.09 8.60 -14.51
C PRO A 7 -22.81 9.43 -14.37
N GLU A 8 -22.50 9.88 -13.14
CA GLU A 8 -21.30 10.63 -12.81
C GLU A 8 -20.74 10.17 -11.46
N VAL A 9 -19.42 10.31 -11.28
CA VAL A 9 -18.71 9.93 -10.04
C VAL A 9 -19.28 10.66 -8.81
N VAL A 10 -19.73 11.91 -8.98
CA VAL A 10 -20.33 12.72 -7.90
C VAL A 10 -21.68 12.21 -7.39
N GLN A 11 -22.31 11.28 -8.12
CA GLN A 11 -23.59 10.68 -7.72
C GLN A 11 -23.43 9.29 -7.09
N SER A 12 -22.22 8.73 -7.13
CA SER A 12 -21.89 7.43 -6.54
C SER A 12 -22.16 7.39 -5.03
N GLY A 13 -22.47 6.20 -4.53
CA GLY A 13 -22.63 5.95 -3.10
C GLY A 13 -21.35 6.27 -2.33
N LEU A 14 -20.18 5.90 -2.87
CA LEU A 14 -18.90 6.22 -2.22
C LEU A 14 -18.69 7.73 -2.09
N TYR A 15 -18.98 8.50 -3.14
CA TYR A 15 -18.85 9.95 -3.09
C TYR A 15 -19.76 10.58 -2.03
N LYS A 16 -21.00 10.09 -1.89
CA LYS A 16 -21.93 10.58 -0.85
C LYS A 16 -21.36 10.38 0.55
N HIS A 17 -20.75 9.23 0.84
CA HIS A 17 -20.20 8.93 2.16
C HIS A 17 -18.90 9.68 2.44
N VAL A 18 -18.00 9.79 1.46
CA VAL A 18 -16.68 10.39 1.65
C VAL A 18 -16.74 11.92 1.57
N TYR A 19 -17.46 12.45 0.58
CA TYR A 19 -17.52 13.87 0.30
C TYR A 19 -18.77 14.51 0.90
N THR A 20 -19.97 14.10 0.47
CA THR A 20 -21.22 14.84 0.80
C THR A 20 -21.57 14.80 2.27
N ALA A 21 -21.41 13.65 2.94
CA ALA A 21 -21.80 13.47 4.34
C ALA A 21 -20.90 14.25 5.32
N GLU A 22 -19.64 14.45 4.95
CA GLU A 22 -18.61 14.96 5.85
C GLU A 22 -17.95 16.23 5.29
N TYR A 23 -17.13 16.10 4.25
CA TYR A 23 -16.34 17.21 3.70
C TYR A 23 -17.20 18.37 3.18
N GLY A 24 -18.29 18.06 2.47
CA GLY A 24 -19.22 19.03 1.89
C GLY A 24 -20.28 19.53 2.88
N GLN A 25 -20.33 18.97 4.09
CA GLN A 25 -21.33 19.29 5.10
C GLN A 25 -20.81 20.34 6.08
N PHE A 26 -21.57 21.42 6.29
CA PHE A 26 -21.20 22.42 7.28
C PHE A 26 -21.21 21.82 8.70
N GLY A 27 -20.05 21.82 9.35
CA GLY A 27 -19.85 21.23 10.68
C GLY A 27 -19.53 19.72 10.68
N GLY A 28 -19.29 19.12 9.52
CA GLY A 28 -18.82 17.72 9.40
C GLY A 28 -17.32 17.57 9.69
N ASN A 29 -16.87 16.32 9.83
CA ASN A 29 -15.46 15.97 10.02
C ASN A 29 -14.93 15.26 8.76
N PRO A 30 -14.02 15.87 8.00
CA PRO A 30 -13.58 15.30 6.72
C PRO A 30 -12.95 13.92 6.89
N VAL A 31 -13.07 13.10 5.85
CA VAL A 31 -12.33 11.83 5.77
C VAL A 31 -10.86 12.14 5.51
N GLY A 32 -9.95 11.68 6.37
CA GLY A 32 -8.52 11.87 6.20
C GLY A 32 -7.91 10.91 5.15
N ALA A 33 -8.22 9.63 5.22
CA ALA A 33 -7.74 8.64 4.26
C ALA A 33 -8.77 7.51 4.12
N ILE A 34 -8.81 6.88 2.95
CA ILE A 34 -9.68 5.74 2.67
C ILE A 34 -8.81 4.48 2.65
N ILE A 35 -9.01 3.59 3.61
CA ILE A 35 -8.30 2.32 3.68
C ILE A 35 -9.18 1.23 3.09
N ALA A 36 -8.73 0.65 2.00
CA ALA A 36 -9.50 -0.33 1.26
C ALA A 36 -8.86 -1.71 1.36
N ASN A 37 -9.64 -2.67 1.86
CA ASN A 37 -9.21 -4.06 1.98
C ASN A 37 -9.37 -4.82 0.65
N TYR A 38 -8.73 -4.31 -0.40
CA TYR A 38 -8.71 -4.93 -1.71
C TYR A 38 -7.28 -5.29 -2.13
N PHE A 39 -7.19 -6.34 -2.94
CA PHE A 39 -6.00 -6.70 -3.68
C PHE A 39 -6.26 -6.43 -5.15
N PHE A 40 -5.71 -5.33 -5.65
CA PHE A 40 -5.87 -4.98 -7.05
C PHE A 40 -4.97 -5.82 -7.95
N SER A 41 -5.50 -6.13 -9.13
CA SER A 41 -4.79 -6.76 -10.24
C SER A 41 -4.64 -5.76 -11.41
N PRO A 42 -3.87 -6.08 -12.45
CA PRO A 42 -3.72 -5.22 -13.61
C PRO A 42 -4.90 -5.38 -14.59
N SER A 43 -5.97 -6.08 -14.18
CA SER A 43 -7.14 -6.32 -15.01
C SER A 43 -7.88 -5.02 -15.35
N ALA A 44 -8.56 -5.00 -16.49
CA ALA A 44 -9.31 -3.83 -16.93
C ALA A 44 -10.40 -3.36 -15.93
N PRO A 45 -11.18 -4.25 -15.28
CA PRO A 45 -12.15 -3.85 -14.26
C PRO A 45 -11.49 -3.21 -13.04
N ASP A 46 -10.35 -3.73 -12.59
CA ASP A 46 -9.62 -3.20 -11.44
C ASP A 46 -9.03 -1.83 -11.74
N VAL A 47 -8.43 -1.64 -12.92
CA VAL A 47 -7.91 -0.33 -13.34
C VAL A 47 -9.03 0.70 -13.48
N LYS A 48 -10.21 0.30 -13.99
CA LYS A 48 -11.38 1.18 -14.05
C LYS A 48 -11.87 1.55 -12.65
N THR A 49 -11.87 0.61 -11.71
CA THR A 49 -12.21 0.87 -10.30
C THR A 49 -11.20 1.82 -9.67
N MET A 50 -9.89 1.59 -9.88
CA MET A 50 -8.81 2.46 -9.44
C MET A 50 -8.97 3.89 -9.97
N GLN A 51 -9.37 4.06 -11.23
CA GLN A 51 -9.67 5.38 -11.80
C GLN A 51 -10.80 6.09 -11.06
N TYR A 52 -11.94 5.42 -10.86
CA TYR A 52 -13.09 6.04 -10.18
C TYR A 52 -12.78 6.41 -8.73
N VAL A 53 -12.16 5.52 -7.96
CA VAL A 53 -11.82 5.81 -6.56
C VAL A 53 -10.77 6.90 -6.45
N SER A 54 -9.85 7.01 -7.43
CA SER A 54 -8.86 8.10 -7.47
C SER A 54 -9.52 9.45 -7.71
N SER A 55 -10.51 9.53 -8.60
CA SER A 55 -11.27 10.77 -8.82
C SER A 55 -12.08 11.16 -7.57
N VAL A 56 -12.72 10.21 -6.88
CA VAL A 56 -13.40 10.48 -5.59
C VAL A 56 -12.40 10.98 -4.54
N ALA A 57 -11.27 10.29 -4.40
CA ALA A 57 -10.19 10.64 -3.49
C ALA A 57 -9.61 12.04 -3.78
N CYS A 58 -9.48 12.39 -5.05
CA CYS A 58 -9.04 13.71 -5.51
C CYS A 58 -10.01 14.81 -5.10
N MET A 59 -11.32 14.58 -5.27
CA MET A 59 -12.37 15.53 -4.88
C MET A 59 -12.48 15.70 -3.36
N ALA A 60 -12.32 14.62 -2.60
CA ALA A 60 -12.37 14.64 -1.14
C ALA A 60 -11.03 15.00 -0.47
N HIS A 61 -9.97 15.17 -1.24
CA HIS A 61 -8.60 15.36 -0.76
C HIS A 61 -8.12 14.26 0.21
N ALA A 62 -8.65 13.04 0.09
CA ALA A 62 -8.36 11.92 0.98
C ALA A 62 -7.72 10.77 0.18
N PRO A 63 -6.44 10.44 0.38
CA PRO A 63 -5.81 9.38 -0.39
C PRO A 63 -6.46 8.02 -0.13
N PHE A 64 -6.61 7.26 -1.21
CA PHE A 64 -7.10 5.90 -1.22
C PHE A 64 -5.93 4.92 -1.18
N ILE A 65 -5.91 4.06 -0.18
CA ILE A 65 -4.79 3.17 0.13
C ILE A 65 -5.31 1.75 0.09
N ALA A 66 -4.71 0.93 -0.77
CA ALA A 66 -5.05 -0.47 -0.95
C ALA A 66 -3.78 -1.30 -1.16
N ALA A 67 -3.92 -2.62 -1.34
CA ALA A 67 -2.80 -3.48 -1.69
C ALA A 67 -2.86 -3.90 -3.16
N ALA A 68 -1.70 -4.14 -3.75
CA ALA A 68 -1.60 -4.88 -5.00
C ALA A 68 -1.53 -6.39 -4.69
N GLY A 69 -2.17 -7.22 -5.51
CA GLY A 69 -2.07 -8.68 -5.41
C GLY A 69 -0.85 -9.24 -6.16
N ALA A 70 -0.50 -10.51 -5.93
CA ALA A 70 0.63 -11.17 -6.60
C ALA A 70 0.46 -11.18 -8.13
N ASN A 71 -0.80 -11.32 -8.59
CA ASN A 71 -1.19 -11.26 -10.00
C ASN A 71 -0.80 -9.94 -10.68
N PHE A 72 -0.59 -8.86 -9.91
CA PHE A 72 -0.11 -7.58 -10.44
C PHE A 72 1.29 -7.69 -11.06
N PHE A 73 2.10 -8.61 -10.54
CA PHE A 73 3.46 -8.89 -11.01
C PHE A 73 3.52 -10.12 -11.92
N GLY A 74 2.36 -10.65 -12.35
CA GLY A 74 2.27 -11.88 -13.13
C GLY A 74 2.66 -13.14 -12.34
N LEU A 75 2.61 -13.08 -11.01
CA LEU A 75 2.95 -14.19 -10.11
C LEU A 75 1.68 -14.76 -9.47
N GLU A 76 1.66 -16.07 -9.23
CA GLU A 76 0.61 -16.70 -8.42
C GLU A 76 0.78 -16.41 -6.93
N GLN A 77 2.04 -16.26 -6.48
CA GLN A 77 2.42 -16.01 -5.09
C GLN A 77 3.52 -14.95 -5.02
N PHE A 78 3.50 -14.15 -3.97
CA PHE A 78 4.54 -13.13 -3.78
C PHE A 78 5.93 -13.71 -3.54
N THR A 79 6.06 -14.97 -3.17
CA THR A 79 7.33 -15.68 -2.98
C THR A 79 8.26 -15.60 -4.19
N GLY A 80 7.72 -15.49 -5.42
CA GLY A 80 8.49 -15.32 -6.65
C GLY A 80 8.92 -13.88 -6.96
N LEU A 81 8.57 -12.89 -6.14
CA LEU A 81 8.93 -11.48 -6.36
C LEU A 81 10.45 -11.25 -6.49
N PRO A 82 11.32 -11.90 -5.69
CA PRO A 82 12.77 -11.73 -5.83
C PRO A 82 13.33 -12.21 -7.18
N ASP A 83 12.65 -13.17 -7.82
CA ASP A 83 13.11 -13.83 -9.06
C ASP A 83 12.79 -13.03 -10.34
N LEU A 84 11.88 -12.05 -10.26
CA LEU A 84 11.45 -11.24 -11.40
C LEU A 84 12.57 -10.33 -11.91
N LYS A 85 13.12 -10.59 -13.09
CA LYS A 85 14.08 -9.65 -13.70
C LYS A 85 13.40 -8.31 -14.00
N ASP A 86 14.12 -7.22 -13.71
CA ASP A 86 13.77 -5.79 -13.94
C ASP A 86 12.27 -5.46 -14.01
N LEU A 87 11.73 -4.89 -12.93
CA LEU A 87 10.30 -4.57 -12.81
C LEU A 87 9.81 -3.55 -13.85
N SER A 88 10.68 -2.63 -14.28
CA SER A 88 10.37 -1.64 -15.32
C SER A 88 9.89 -2.31 -16.60
N ASP A 89 10.66 -3.29 -17.08
CA ASP A 89 10.43 -3.97 -18.35
C ASP A 89 9.16 -4.82 -18.28
N HIS A 90 8.88 -5.40 -17.11
CA HIS A 90 7.64 -6.12 -16.86
C HIS A 90 6.41 -5.21 -17.04
N PHE A 91 6.44 -4.00 -16.48
CA PHE A 91 5.32 -3.06 -16.54
C PHE A 91 5.20 -2.32 -17.88
N GLU A 92 6.17 -2.44 -18.78
CA GLU A 92 6.08 -1.97 -20.17
C GLU A 92 5.29 -2.94 -21.07
N GLY A 93 5.00 -4.15 -20.59
CA GLY A 93 4.22 -5.14 -21.32
C GLY A 93 2.81 -4.63 -21.71
N PRO A 94 2.24 -5.12 -22.84
CA PRO A 94 0.96 -4.62 -23.37
C PRO A 94 -0.22 -4.87 -22.42
N GLN A 95 -0.13 -5.88 -21.56
CA GLN A 95 -1.11 -6.17 -20.52
C GLN A 95 -1.30 -5.03 -19.52
N PHE A 96 -0.27 -4.19 -19.33
CA PHE A 96 -0.28 -3.05 -18.42
C PHE A 96 -0.60 -1.72 -19.11
N ALA A 97 -1.02 -1.72 -20.38
CA ALA A 97 -1.29 -0.48 -21.12
C ALA A 97 -2.30 0.44 -20.41
N LYS A 98 -3.37 -0.13 -19.83
CA LYS A 98 -4.36 0.63 -19.04
C LYS A 98 -3.77 1.16 -17.74
N TRP A 99 -2.95 0.36 -17.06
CA TRP A 99 -2.26 0.74 -15.84
C TRP A 99 -1.29 1.92 -16.09
N GLN A 100 -0.47 1.83 -17.13
CA GLN A 100 0.46 2.91 -17.50
C GLN A 100 -0.27 4.19 -17.87
N SER A 101 -1.38 4.10 -18.61
CA SER A 101 -2.22 5.26 -18.91
C SER A 101 -2.79 5.89 -17.63
N PHE A 102 -3.26 5.07 -16.69
CA PHE A 102 -3.77 5.54 -15.41
C PHE A 102 -2.68 6.25 -14.58
N ARG A 103 -1.45 5.73 -14.51
CA ARG A 103 -0.34 6.37 -13.79
C ARG A 103 0.03 7.77 -14.31
N GLN A 104 -0.32 8.09 -15.57
CA GLN A 104 -0.08 9.41 -16.16
C GLN A 104 -1.18 10.44 -15.83
N GLN A 105 -2.32 9.99 -15.31
CA GLN A 105 -3.42 10.87 -14.90
C GLN A 105 -3.06 11.70 -13.67
N GLU A 106 -3.72 12.84 -13.49
CA GLU A 106 -3.47 13.71 -12.34
C GLU A 106 -4.08 13.16 -11.05
N ASP A 107 -5.26 12.52 -11.16
CA ASP A 107 -5.99 11.92 -10.04
C ASP A 107 -5.24 10.75 -9.41
N ALA A 108 -4.40 10.06 -10.18
CA ALA A 108 -3.57 8.93 -9.75
C ALA A 108 -2.66 9.25 -8.56
N ARG A 109 -2.43 10.54 -8.28
CA ARG A 109 -1.68 10.97 -7.10
C ARG A 109 -2.35 10.54 -5.79
N TYR A 110 -3.68 10.48 -5.74
CA TYR A 110 -4.41 10.13 -4.53
C TYR A 110 -4.54 8.62 -4.33
N LEU A 111 -3.98 7.78 -5.21
CA LEU A 111 -3.97 6.34 -5.04
C LEU A 111 -2.60 5.84 -4.59
N ALA A 112 -2.61 4.97 -3.59
CA ALA A 112 -1.43 4.30 -3.06
C ALA A 112 -1.66 2.78 -3.03
N LEU A 113 -0.69 2.01 -3.53
CA LEU A 113 -0.73 0.55 -3.50
C LEU A 113 0.42 0.00 -2.66
N THR A 114 0.09 -0.77 -1.62
CA THR A 114 1.05 -1.40 -0.71
C THR A 114 1.35 -2.84 -1.10
N VAL A 115 2.59 -3.28 -0.87
CA VAL A 115 3.10 -4.65 -1.09
C VAL A 115 4.21 -4.98 -0.08
N PRO A 116 4.60 -6.25 0.14
CA PRO A 116 3.80 -7.48 0.04
C PRO A 116 2.85 -7.60 1.25
N ARG A 117 2.11 -8.72 1.40
CA ARG A 117 1.27 -9.02 2.57
C ARG A 117 2.13 -9.27 3.83
N PHE A 118 1.52 -9.19 5.00
CA PHE A 118 2.17 -9.50 6.29
C PHE A 118 1.34 -10.49 7.13
N LEU A 119 1.97 -11.16 8.07
CA LEU A 119 1.34 -12.19 8.91
C LEU A 119 0.48 -11.54 10.01
N LEU A 120 -0.78 -11.93 10.12
CA LEU A 120 -1.68 -11.45 11.19
C LEU A 120 -1.67 -12.34 12.42
N ARG A 121 -1.42 -13.64 12.23
CA ARG A 121 -1.57 -14.64 13.30
C ARG A 121 -0.51 -15.71 13.17
N SER A 122 0.17 -16.01 14.27
CA SER A 122 1.01 -17.19 14.37
C SER A 122 0.15 -18.46 14.41
N PRO A 123 0.57 -19.55 13.73
CA PRO A 123 -0.13 -20.83 13.77
C PRO A 123 -0.37 -21.31 15.20
N TYR A 124 -1.45 -22.06 15.40
CA TYR A 124 -1.73 -22.63 16.71
C TYR A 124 -0.73 -23.75 17.04
N GLU A 125 -0.06 -23.61 18.18
CA GLU A 125 0.84 -24.61 18.72
C GLU A 125 0.63 -24.72 20.23
N PRO A 126 0.61 -25.93 20.82
CA PRO A 126 0.33 -26.10 22.25
C PRO A 126 1.28 -25.35 23.21
N GLU A 127 2.48 -24.99 22.76
CA GLU A 127 3.48 -24.28 23.58
C GLU A 127 3.40 -22.76 23.38
N GLU A 128 3.41 -22.29 22.12
CA GLU A 128 3.46 -20.85 21.78
C GLU A 128 2.07 -20.18 21.75
N ASN A 129 1.05 -20.88 21.24
CA ASN A 129 -0.31 -20.34 21.07
C ASN A 129 -1.38 -21.40 21.43
N PRO A 130 -1.54 -21.71 22.73
CA PRO A 130 -2.40 -22.79 23.19
C PRO A 130 -3.89 -22.44 23.10
N VAL A 131 -4.68 -23.47 22.79
CA VAL A 131 -6.15 -23.46 22.88
C VAL A 131 -6.60 -24.19 24.15
N LYS A 132 -7.73 -23.75 24.74
CA LYS A 132 -8.12 -24.16 26.10
C LYS A 132 -8.57 -25.63 26.23
N THR A 133 -9.27 -26.17 25.23
CA THR A 133 -10.03 -27.42 25.39
C THR A 133 -9.30 -28.66 24.87
N PHE A 134 -8.51 -28.52 23.81
CA PHE A 134 -7.80 -29.63 23.17
C PHE A 134 -6.45 -29.14 22.68
N ALA A 135 -5.44 -30.00 22.63
CA ALA A 135 -4.14 -29.63 22.09
C ALA A 135 -4.21 -29.57 20.55
N TYR A 136 -4.49 -28.38 20.00
CA TYR A 136 -4.46 -28.15 18.56
C TYR A 136 -3.05 -27.80 18.09
N LYS A 137 -2.58 -28.52 17.08
CA LYS A 137 -1.35 -28.19 16.36
C LYS A 137 -1.69 -27.97 14.90
N GLU A 138 -1.60 -26.73 14.46
CA GLU A 138 -1.90 -26.32 13.09
C GLU A 138 -0.75 -26.72 12.16
N ASN A 139 -1.04 -27.52 11.12
CA ASN A 139 -0.02 -27.95 10.17
C ASN A 139 -0.01 -27.05 8.92
N VAL A 140 0.99 -26.16 8.85
CA VAL A 140 1.13 -25.16 7.78
C VAL A 140 2.19 -25.57 6.74
N ALA A 141 2.75 -26.79 6.83
CA ALA A 141 3.94 -27.20 6.09
C ALA A 141 3.76 -27.25 4.55
N ASN A 142 2.53 -27.44 4.06
CA ASN A 142 2.30 -27.74 2.65
C ASN A 142 2.12 -26.51 1.75
N SER A 143 1.66 -25.37 2.30
CA SER A 143 1.40 -24.17 1.50
C SER A 143 1.58 -22.91 2.33
N HIS A 144 2.28 -21.94 1.75
CA HIS A 144 2.44 -20.61 2.32
C HIS A 144 1.09 -19.88 2.47
N GLU A 145 0.11 -20.20 1.63
CA GLU A 145 -1.22 -19.57 1.69
C GLU A 145 -2.08 -20.07 2.87
N HIS A 146 -1.66 -21.12 3.59
CA HIS A 146 -2.35 -21.53 4.82
C HIS A 146 -2.06 -20.59 6.00
N TYR A 147 -1.04 -19.74 5.90
CA TYR A 147 -0.84 -18.67 6.85
C TYR A 147 -1.91 -17.60 6.69
N LEU A 148 -2.32 -16.99 7.81
CA LEU A 148 -3.27 -15.89 7.78
C LEU A 148 -2.58 -14.59 7.35
N TRP A 149 -2.50 -14.39 6.05
CA TRP A 149 -1.97 -13.16 5.44
C TRP A 149 -2.97 -12.01 5.58
N GLY A 150 -2.46 -10.88 6.05
CA GLY A 150 -3.17 -9.62 6.18
C GLY A 150 -2.86 -8.65 5.05
N ASN A 151 -3.79 -7.72 4.85
CA ASN A 151 -3.62 -6.65 3.88
C ASN A 151 -2.76 -5.52 4.48
N THR A 152 -1.63 -5.24 3.84
CA THR A 152 -0.62 -4.24 4.26
C THR A 152 -1.14 -2.80 4.26
N ALA A 153 -2.26 -2.53 3.60
CA ALA A 153 -2.95 -1.24 3.70
C ALA A 153 -3.29 -0.88 5.16
N TYR A 154 -3.64 -1.88 5.99
CA TYR A 154 -3.89 -1.66 7.41
C TYR A 154 -2.62 -1.32 8.17
N ALA A 155 -1.51 -2.02 7.91
CA ALA A 155 -0.22 -1.70 8.53
C ALA A 155 0.21 -0.27 8.18
N PHE A 156 0.03 0.16 6.93
CA PHE A 156 0.31 1.53 6.52
C PHE A 156 -0.63 2.56 7.21
N ALA A 157 -1.92 2.23 7.35
CA ALA A 157 -2.88 3.07 8.05
C ALA A 157 -2.54 3.30 9.53
N THR A 158 -1.97 2.30 10.21
CA THR A 158 -1.49 2.48 11.59
C THR A 158 -0.39 3.53 11.67
N LYS A 159 0.51 3.61 10.67
CA LYS A 159 1.57 4.61 10.62
C LYS A 159 1.04 6.02 10.39
N LEU A 160 0.03 6.16 9.53
CA LEU A 160 -0.69 7.44 9.36
C LEU A 160 -1.28 7.90 10.69
N THR A 161 -1.95 6.99 11.40
CA THR A 161 -2.62 7.27 12.67
C THR A 161 -1.62 7.59 13.78
N ASP A 162 -0.52 6.86 13.87
CA ASP A 162 0.55 7.09 14.85
C ASP A 162 1.20 8.47 14.67
N SER A 163 1.50 8.84 13.42
CA SER A 163 2.03 10.17 13.10
C SER A 163 1.04 11.25 13.51
N PHE A 164 -0.24 11.08 13.16
CA PHE A 164 -1.29 12.03 13.52
C PHE A 164 -1.48 12.15 15.04
N ALA A 165 -1.45 11.04 15.76
CA ALA A 165 -1.60 11.04 17.22
C ALA A 165 -0.48 11.81 17.92
N LYS A 166 0.76 11.68 17.43
CA LYS A 166 1.94 12.34 18.02
C LYS A 166 2.05 13.81 17.65
N PHE A 167 1.86 14.14 16.38
CA PHE A 167 2.19 15.46 15.85
C PHE A 167 0.97 16.28 15.43
N ARG A 168 -0.20 15.65 15.23
CA ARG A 168 -1.35 16.19 14.49
C ARG A 168 -1.10 16.37 12.99
N TRP A 169 -0.03 15.75 12.48
CA TRP A 169 0.35 15.75 11.07
C TRP A 169 0.79 14.35 10.65
N CYS A 170 0.68 14.04 9.36
CA CYS A 170 1.02 12.72 8.80
C CYS A 170 2.31 12.68 7.91
N PRO A 171 3.39 13.46 8.16
CA PRO A 171 4.60 13.34 7.34
C PRO A 171 5.48 12.15 7.76
N ASN A 172 5.36 11.71 9.02
CA ASN A 172 6.29 10.78 9.67
C ASN A 172 5.83 9.33 9.48
N ILE A 173 5.79 8.89 8.23
CA ILE A 173 5.26 7.59 7.80
C ILE A 173 6.25 6.78 6.98
N ILE A 174 7.45 7.35 6.78
CA ILE A 174 8.57 6.74 6.04
C ILE A 174 9.80 6.69 6.94
N GLY A 175 10.61 5.67 6.76
CA GLY A 175 11.88 5.45 7.46
C GLY A 175 11.71 4.68 8.79
N PRO A 176 12.68 3.81 9.12
CA PRO A 176 12.59 2.92 10.29
C PRO A 176 12.58 3.67 11.63
N LEU A 177 13.30 4.79 11.73
CA LEU A 177 13.33 5.62 12.96
C LEU A 177 12.33 6.78 12.91
N SER A 178 11.86 7.13 11.72
CA SER A 178 11.06 8.33 11.47
C SER A 178 9.55 8.07 11.48
N GLY A 179 9.11 6.91 12.00
CA GLY A 179 7.70 6.55 12.16
C GLY A 179 7.12 5.60 11.11
N GLY A 180 7.92 5.18 10.12
CA GLY A 180 7.53 4.17 9.13
C GLY A 180 7.72 2.71 9.57
N ALA A 181 8.17 2.47 10.82
CA ALA A 181 8.36 1.13 11.35
C ALA A 181 7.06 0.48 11.85
N VAL A 182 6.81 -0.73 11.38
CA VAL A 182 5.78 -1.65 11.87
C VAL A 182 6.48 -2.61 12.81
N GLU A 183 6.17 -2.48 14.09
CA GLU A 183 6.75 -3.26 15.18
C GLU A 183 5.82 -4.42 15.57
N ASP A 184 6.33 -5.38 16.33
CA ASP A 184 5.56 -6.49 16.92
C ASP A 184 4.88 -7.39 15.87
N LEU A 185 5.60 -7.75 14.81
CA LEU A 185 5.10 -8.70 13.82
C LEU A 185 5.15 -10.15 14.35
N PRO A 186 4.11 -10.97 14.10
CA PRO A 186 4.10 -12.35 14.53
C PRO A 186 5.26 -13.14 13.92
N LEU A 187 6.03 -13.81 14.77
CA LEU A 187 7.09 -14.73 14.38
C LEU A 187 6.62 -16.17 14.59
N HIS A 188 6.90 -17.03 13.63
CA HIS A 188 6.67 -18.46 13.74
C HIS A 188 8.00 -19.21 13.52
N ARG A 189 8.46 -19.92 14.55
CA ARG A 189 9.68 -20.72 14.48
C ARG A 189 9.31 -22.15 14.12
N PHE A 190 9.92 -22.70 13.09
CA PHE A 190 9.68 -24.07 12.67
C PHE A 190 11.02 -24.79 12.45
N HIS A 191 11.00 -26.10 12.65
CA HIS A 191 12.17 -26.94 12.43
C HIS A 191 12.23 -27.30 10.94
N SER A 192 13.32 -26.91 10.28
CA SER A 192 13.58 -27.14 8.86
C SER A 192 14.97 -27.74 8.71
N MET A 193 15.07 -28.91 8.07
CA MET A 193 16.36 -29.55 7.75
C MET A 193 17.36 -29.68 8.92
N GLY A 194 16.87 -29.79 10.17
CA GLY A 194 17.70 -29.92 11.37
C GLY A 194 18.07 -28.60 12.07
N GLU A 195 17.68 -27.45 11.51
CA GLU A 195 17.84 -26.13 12.11
C GLU A 195 16.48 -25.51 12.48
N ILE A 196 16.48 -24.61 13.46
CA ILE A 196 15.30 -23.81 13.82
C ILE A 196 15.32 -22.58 12.92
N GLU A 197 14.44 -22.57 11.92
CA GLU A 197 14.24 -21.42 11.05
C GLU A 197 13.04 -20.61 11.53
N THR A 198 13.14 -19.28 11.43
CA THR A 198 12.00 -18.40 11.69
C THR A 198 11.37 -18.01 10.38
N LYS A 199 10.06 -18.26 10.25
CA LYS A 199 9.28 -17.80 9.11
C LYS A 199 9.28 -16.27 9.11
N ILE A 200 9.59 -15.71 7.95
CA ILE A 200 9.52 -14.27 7.72
C ILE A 200 8.07 -13.78 7.88
N PRO A 201 7.81 -12.70 8.64
CA PRO A 201 6.46 -12.16 8.82
C PRO A 201 5.89 -11.48 7.57
N THR A 202 6.74 -11.09 6.62
CA THR A 202 6.34 -10.73 5.26
C THR A 202 6.52 -11.92 4.34
N GLU A 203 5.78 -11.97 3.25
CA GLU A 203 5.86 -13.11 2.31
C GLU A 203 7.25 -13.26 1.68
N VAL A 204 7.95 -12.13 1.51
CA VAL A 204 9.28 -12.04 0.93
C VAL A 204 10.16 -11.06 1.67
N LEU A 205 11.47 -11.32 1.59
CA LEU A 205 12.51 -10.35 1.95
C LEU A 205 12.79 -9.47 0.74
N VAL A 206 12.22 -8.27 0.75
CA VAL A 206 12.49 -7.24 -0.27
C VAL A 206 13.87 -6.65 0.02
N SER A 207 14.77 -6.71 -0.96
CA SER A 207 16.08 -6.05 -0.87
C SER A 207 15.97 -4.56 -1.17
N ASP A 208 16.96 -3.77 -0.74
CA ASP A 208 16.97 -2.32 -0.95
C ASP A 208 16.83 -1.92 -2.43
N ARG A 209 17.48 -2.68 -3.33
CA ARG A 209 17.34 -2.48 -4.77
C ARG A 209 15.90 -2.69 -5.24
N ARG A 210 15.23 -3.74 -4.73
CA ARG A 210 13.84 -4.05 -5.10
C ARG A 210 12.86 -3.05 -4.52
N GLU A 211 13.10 -2.58 -3.29
CA GLU A 211 12.32 -1.51 -2.69
C GLU A 211 12.37 -0.25 -3.58
N TYR A 212 13.56 0.11 -4.04
CA TYR A 212 13.74 1.26 -4.93
C TYR A 212 13.03 1.06 -6.30
N GLU A 213 13.16 -0.12 -6.91
CA GLU A 213 12.46 -0.45 -8.17
C GLU A 213 10.93 -0.37 -7.99
N LEU A 214 10.41 -0.90 -6.87
CA LEU A 214 8.98 -0.82 -6.54
C LEU A 214 8.52 0.63 -6.29
N ALA A 215 9.34 1.43 -5.62
CA ALA A 215 9.05 2.83 -5.33
C ALA A 215 8.98 3.70 -6.59
N GLU A 216 9.85 3.46 -7.58
CA GLU A 216 9.81 4.12 -8.89
C GLU A 216 8.60 3.67 -9.72
N GLU A 217 8.14 2.44 -9.54
CA GLU A 217 6.90 1.93 -10.13
C GLU A 217 5.63 2.35 -9.36
N GLY A 218 5.77 3.11 -8.27
CA GLY A 218 4.66 3.70 -7.52
C GLY A 218 4.00 2.75 -6.51
N PHE A 219 4.74 1.75 -6.04
CA PHE A 219 4.34 0.86 -4.96
C PHE A 219 5.00 1.24 -3.63
N ILE A 220 4.28 1.00 -2.55
CA ILE A 220 4.75 1.17 -1.18
C ILE A 220 5.15 -0.19 -0.66
N ALA A 221 6.45 -0.45 -0.59
CA ALA A 221 6.97 -1.73 -0.16
C ALA A 221 7.21 -1.77 1.37
N LEU A 222 6.66 -2.78 2.03
CA LEU A 222 6.98 -3.15 3.41
C LEU A 222 8.22 -4.04 3.40
N THR A 223 9.32 -3.51 3.91
CA THR A 223 10.59 -4.24 4.00
C THR A 223 10.78 -4.81 5.39
N MET A 224 11.13 -6.09 5.48
CA MET A 224 11.33 -6.75 6.77
C MET A 224 12.78 -6.60 7.22
N ARG A 225 13.00 -6.26 8.50
CA ARG A 225 14.33 -6.31 9.11
C ARG A 225 14.73 -7.76 9.35
N LYS A 226 15.76 -8.22 8.64
CA LYS A 226 16.26 -9.59 8.75
C LYS A 226 16.62 -9.93 10.21
N GLY A 227 16.03 -11.02 10.73
CA GLY A 227 16.30 -11.52 12.09
C GLY A 227 15.61 -10.75 13.23
N SER A 228 14.71 -9.82 12.91
CA SER A 228 13.82 -9.16 13.89
C SER A 228 12.36 -9.51 13.58
N ASP A 229 11.48 -9.01 14.42
CA ASP A 229 10.02 -8.86 14.34
C ASP A 229 9.57 -7.48 13.79
N ASN A 230 10.50 -6.69 13.26
CA ASN A 230 10.22 -5.32 12.79
C ASN A 230 10.27 -5.22 11.27
N ALA A 231 9.33 -4.50 10.68
CA ALA A 231 9.35 -4.09 9.28
C ALA A 231 9.31 -2.57 9.14
N ALA A 232 9.64 -2.04 7.97
CA ALA A 232 9.63 -0.61 7.72
C ALA A 232 9.18 -0.28 6.30
N PHE A 233 8.45 0.82 6.18
CA PHE A 233 8.23 1.51 4.92
C PHE A 233 9.35 2.52 4.71
N PHE A 234 10.14 2.37 3.64
CA PHE A 234 11.21 3.32 3.32
C PHE A 234 10.71 4.50 2.49
N SER A 235 9.76 4.25 1.61
CA SER A 235 9.15 5.23 0.73
C SER A 235 7.62 5.13 0.74
N ALA A 236 6.96 6.24 0.41
CA ALA A 236 5.50 6.32 0.31
C ALA A 236 5.13 7.11 -0.96
N SER A 237 5.46 6.52 -2.11
CA SER A 237 5.08 7.05 -3.43
C SER A 237 3.62 6.70 -3.73
N SER A 238 2.90 7.64 -4.33
CA SER A 238 1.65 7.33 -5.02
C SER A 238 1.94 6.59 -6.33
N VAL A 239 0.89 6.06 -6.95
CA VAL A 239 1.01 5.35 -8.23
C VAL A 239 1.36 6.30 -9.39
N GLN A 240 1.21 7.62 -9.21
CA GLN A 240 1.47 8.62 -10.25
C GLN A 240 2.92 8.58 -10.73
N LYS A 241 3.12 8.45 -12.05
CA LYS A 241 4.44 8.48 -12.67
C LYS A 241 4.96 9.92 -12.74
N PRO A 242 6.19 10.22 -12.26
CA PRO A 242 6.81 11.52 -12.45
C PRO A 242 6.95 11.88 -13.95
N LYS A 243 6.66 13.14 -14.30
CA LYS A 243 6.81 13.65 -15.67
C LYS A 243 8.20 14.27 -15.86
N PHE A 244 8.83 13.96 -16.99
CA PHE A 244 10.10 14.56 -17.40
C PHE A 244 9.85 15.84 -18.21
N PHE A 245 10.47 16.95 -17.80
CA PHE A 245 10.28 18.28 -18.41
C PHE A 245 11.52 18.78 -19.17
N GLY A 246 12.47 17.91 -19.49
CA GLY A 246 13.70 18.26 -20.21
C GLY A 246 14.83 18.75 -19.30
N ASN A 247 16.05 18.85 -19.87
CA ASN A 247 17.28 19.09 -19.11
C ASN A 247 17.61 20.57 -18.83
N HIS A 248 16.71 21.51 -19.13
CA HIS A 248 16.89 22.93 -18.84
C HIS A 248 16.72 23.22 -17.33
N SER A 249 17.28 24.33 -16.83
CA SER A 249 17.20 24.70 -15.41
C SER A 249 15.76 24.77 -14.89
N GLU A 250 14.85 25.36 -15.66
CA GLU A 250 13.42 25.42 -15.32
C GLU A 250 12.75 24.05 -15.39
N GLY A 251 13.13 23.21 -16.36
CA GLY A 251 12.63 21.84 -16.50
C GLY A 251 12.96 20.97 -15.29
N LYS A 252 14.19 21.07 -14.76
CA LYS A 252 14.60 20.37 -13.53
C LYS A 252 13.81 20.82 -12.30
N ILE A 253 13.49 22.11 -12.20
CA ILE A 253 12.67 22.63 -11.09
C ILE A 253 11.23 22.12 -11.23
N ALA A 254 10.67 22.12 -12.44
CA ALA A 254 9.32 21.61 -12.70
C ALA A 254 9.22 20.10 -12.40
N GLU A 255 10.23 19.32 -12.78
CA GLU A 255 10.32 17.90 -12.48
C GLU A 255 10.38 17.64 -10.97
N LEU A 256 11.19 18.38 -10.23
CA LEU A 256 11.28 18.27 -8.79
C LEU A 256 9.95 18.62 -8.11
N ASN A 257 9.29 19.69 -8.53
CA ASN A 257 7.97 20.08 -8.05
C ASN A 257 6.92 19.01 -8.34
N TYR A 258 6.97 18.39 -9.51
CA TYR A 258 6.07 17.33 -9.89
C TYR A 258 6.30 16.08 -9.03
N ARG A 259 7.56 15.68 -8.80
CA ARG A 259 7.95 14.55 -7.95
C ARG A 259 7.52 14.73 -6.49
N LEU A 260 7.61 15.95 -5.95
CA LEU A 260 7.07 16.24 -4.62
C LEU A 260 5.54 16.03 -4.57
N GLY A 261 4.85 16.28 -5.68
CA GLY A 261 3.41 16.06 -5.81
C GLY A 261 3.00 14.58 -5.98
N THR A 262 3.93 13.67 -6.28
CA THR A 262 3.67 12.22 -6.38
C THR A 262 3.91 11.50 -5.06
N GLN A 263 4.47 12.17 -4.04
CA GLN A 263 4.77 11.58 -2.75
C GLN A 263 3.67 11.88 -1.72
N LEU A 264 3.14 10.84 -1.09
CA LEU A 264 2.03 10.95 -0.14
C LEU A 264 2.33 11.82 1.09
N PRO A 265 3.52 11.76 1.72
CA PRO A 265 3.82 12.59 2.89
C PRO A 265 3.67 14.09 2.62
N TYR A 266 4.02 14.54 1.41
CA TYR A 266 3.89 15.95 1.01
C TYR A 266 2.46 16.31 0.61
N MET A 267 1.71 15.34 0.07
CA MET A 267 0.32 15.53 -0.30
C MET A 267 -0.57 15.75 0.93
N MET A 268 -0.36 14.96 1.98
CA MET A 268 -1.06 15.07 3.26
C MET A 268 -0.82 16.42 3.95
N ASN A 269 0.28 17.11 3.62
CA ASN A 269 0.62 18.42 4.20
C ASN A 269 0.00 19.61 3.44
N ARG A 270 -0.77 19.40 2.36
CA ARG A 270 -1.34 20.51 1.59
C ARG A 270 -2.45 21.26 2.38
N PRO A 271 -2.63 22.57 2.13
CA PRO A 271 -3.59 23.40 2.87
C PRO A 271 -5.05 22.91 2.84
N GLY A 272 -5.45 22.16 1.81
CA GLY A 272 -6.78 21.55 1.72
C GLY A 272 -7.03 20.47 2.79
N PHE A 273 -5.98 19.80 3.23
CA PHE A 273 -6.00 18.86 4.35
C PHE A 273 -5.95 19.59 5.70
N ARG A 274 -5.31 20.78 5.73
CA ARG A 274 -5.10 21.61 6.93
C ARG A 274 -6.32 22.38 7.41
N ARG A 275 -7.33 22.61 6.55
CA ARG A 275 -8.51 23.40 6.95
C ARG A 275 -9.47 22.64 7.86
N HIS A 276 -9.33 21.31 7.98
CA HIS A 276 -10.43 20.47 8.44
C HIS A 276 -10.03 19.33 9.40
N LEU A 277 -8.78 19.30 9.87
CA LEU A 277 -8.35 18.54 11.06
C LEU A 277 -8.14 19.49 12.24
#